data_AF-A0A7K1SNZ6-F1
#
_entry.id   AF-A0A7K1SNZ6-F1
#
_cell.length_a   1.000
_cell.length_b   1.000
_cell.length_c   1.000
_cell.angle_alpha   90.00
_cell.angle_beta   90.00
_cell.angle_gamma   90.00
#
_symmetry.space_group_name_H-M   'P 1'
#
loop_
_entity.id
_entity.type
_entity.pdbx_description
1 polymer ?
#
loop_
_entity_poly.entity_id
_entity_poly.type
_entity_poly.pdbx_seq_one_letter_code
_entity_poly.pdbx_strand_id
1 'polypeptide(L)'
;MSWKCYELAFPHLKFKAGELGLQKVNGQNAVAISKWEYVDSKEANLAMLDLALENFWSAMESSKPAAWTGSTAYAKRQQVFIRSAGELSEHVPTLGRKNRLFEQLLTYIRRAEQNYIRPILTDAEYVALKVKWRDPAATWSVEEQMLLDFIRPAVAHMALFEAYPYLPLTLDSTGITESRSKDGTLEQVAPSDNKTGTQKRQLYQDGQQFLADLTEYLQATATTSLFPAYYQAQLAKVGTQQTDDFTNESLVIL
;
A
#
# COMPACT_ATOMS: atom_id res chain seq x y z
N MET A 1 -7.76 21.65 10.38
CA MET A 1 -7.69 22.84 9.50
C MET A 1 -6.69 23.90 9.98
N SER A 2 -6.66 24.24 11.27
CA SER A 2 -5.77 25.29 11.83
C SER A 2 -4.27 25.11 11.51
N TRP A 3 -3.71 23.91 11.71
CA TRP A 3 -2.28 23.65 11.47
C TRP A 3 -1.87 23.79 10.00
N LYS A 4 -2.75 23.45 9.05
CA LYS A 4 -2.47 23.63 7.62
C LYS A 4 -2.46 25.11 7.22
N CYS A 5 -3.41 25.89 7.74
CA CYS A 5 -3.41 27.34 7.55
C CYS A 5 -2.14 27.97 8.11
N TYR A 6 -1.71 27.52 9.29
CA TYR A 6 -0.46 28.00 9.90
C TYR A 6 0.75 27.63 9.04
N GLU A 7 0.86 26.39 8.55
CA GLU A 7 1.97 25.98 7.68
C GLU A 7 2.06 26.80 6.39
N LEU A 8 0.93 27.09 5.76
CA LEU A 8 0.86 27.94 4.56
C LEU A 8 1.21 29.39 4.87
N ALA A 9 0.79 29.91 6.03
CA ALA A 9 1.07 31.29 6.43
C ALA A 9 2.52 31.46 6.93
N PHE A 10 3.11 30.44 7.54
CA PHE A 10 4.42 30.49 8.21
C PHE A 10 5.55 31.15 7.39
N PRO A 11 5.76 30.82 6.10
CA PRO A 11 6.79 31.50 5.30
C PRO A 11 6.49 32.97 5.01
N HIS A 12 5.22 33.37 5.08
CA HIS A 12 4.76 34.73 4.77
C HIS A 12 4.68 35.66 5.98
N LEU A 13 4.66 35.13 7.21
CA LEU A 13 4.56 35.92 8.45
C LEU A 13 5.68 36.96 8.61
N LYS A 14 6.84 36.74 7.98
CA LYS A 14 7.99 37.66 8.01
C LYS A 14 7.92 38.81 6.99
N PHE A 15 6.98 38.74 6.05
CA PHE A 15 6.83 39.70 4.96
C PHE A 15 5.57 40.54 5.17
N LYS A 16 5.69 41.85 4.94
CA LYS A 16 4.55 42.76 4.78
C LYS A 16 4.53 43.26 3.34
N ALA A 17 3.38 43.18 2.69
CA ALA A 17 3.12 43.85 1.43
C ALA A 17 2.50 45.21 1.72
N GLY A 18 3.08 46.28 1.17
CA GLY A 18 2.55 47.64 1.23
C GLY A 18 2.74 48.38 -0.09
N GLU A 19 2.36 49.64 -0.14
CA GLU A 19 2.45 50.48 -1.36
C GLU A 19 3.90 50.66 -1.86
N LEU A 20 4.88 50.48 -0.98
CA LEU A 20 6.31 50.50 -1.29
C LEU A 20 6.91 49.11 -1.61
N GLY A 21 6.06 48.09 -1.80
CA GLY A 21 6.46 46.73 -2.14
C GLY A 21 6.53 45.77 -0.94
N LEU A 22 7.29 44.69 -1.09
CA LEU A 22 7.48 43.66 -0.07
C LEU A 22 8.60 44.06 0.90
N GLN A 23 8.27 44.25 2.17
CA GLN A 23 9.21 44.59 3.23
C GLN A 23 9.31 43.46 4.26
N LYS A 24 10.54 43.19 4.74
CA LYS A 24 10.77 42.28 5.86
C LYS A 24 10.52 43.02 7.17
N VAL A 25 9.71 42.44 8.06
CA VAL A 25 9.46 43.02 9.38
C VAL A 25 10.57 42.63 10.34
N ASN A 26 11.44 43.57 10.70
CA ASN A 26 12.40 43.42 11.79
C ASN A 26 12.05 44.44 12.88
N GLY A 27 11.66 43.98 14.08
CA GLY A 27 11.47 44.86 15.24
C GLY A 27 12.80 45.30 15.84
N GLN A 28 12.81 46.44 16.54
CA GLN A 28 14.02 47.06 17.11
C GLN A 28 14.79 46.17 18.11
N ASN A 29 14.16 45.11 18.64
CA ASN A 29 14.74 44.11 19.56
C ASN A 29 14.53 42.65 19.06
N ALA A 30 14.27 42.43 17.77
CA ALA A 30 14.02 41.09 17.25
C ALA A 30 15.33 40.30 17.08
N VAL A 31 15.42 39.12 17.69
CA VAL A 31 16.53 38.18 17.46
C VAL A 31 16.27 37.43 16.15
N ALA A 32 17.30 37.33 15.30
CA ALA A 32 17.20 36.56 14.07
C ALA A 32 17.13 35.06 14.38
N ILE A 33 16.05 34.40 13.93
CA ILE A 33 15.89 32.95 14.02
C ILE A 33 16.86 32.28 13.04
N SER A 34 17.57 31.25 13.49
CA SER A 34 18.46 30.45 12.65
C SER A 34 17.66 29.60 11.64
N LYS A 35 18.31 29.13 10.57
CA LYS A 35 17.67 28.23 9.59
C LYS A 35 17.14 26.95 10.28
N TRP A 36 17.90 26.40 11.22
CA TRP A 36 17.53 25.15 11.91
C TRP A 36 16.29 25.31 12.78
N GLU A 37 16.20 26.36 13.59
CA GLU A 37 15.01 26.63 14.42
C GLU A 37 13.76 26.86 13.56
N TYR A 38 13.90 27.49 12.39
CA TYR A 38 12.81 27.66 11.44
C TYR A 38 12.37 26.31 10.85
N VAL A 39 13.31 25.47 10.42
CA VAL A 39 13.03 24.15 9.86
C VAL A 39 12.38 23.25 10.92
N ASP A 40 12.95 23.20 12.13
CA ASP A 40 12.41 22.43 13.26
C ASP A 40 10.98 22.85 13.61
N SER A 41 10.72 24.16 13.70
CA SER A 41 9.36 24.67 13.90
C SER A 41 8.41 24.24 12.79
N LYS A 42 8.84 24.33 11.51
CA LYS A 42 8.03 23.90 10.37
C LYS A 42 7.75 22.38 10.43
N GLU A 43 8.75 21.57 10.73
CA GLU A 43 8.63 20.12 10.83
C GLU A 43 7.71 19.71 11.99
N ALA A 44 7.81 20.36 13.14
CA ALA A 44 6.88 20.16 14.25
C ALA A 44 5.42 20.45 13.87
N ASN A 45 5.17 21.53 13.11
CA ASN A 45 3.82 21.84 12.61
C ASN A 45 3.31 20.79 11.63
N LEU A 46 4.18 20.31 10.73
CA LEU A 46 3.83 19.24 9.80
C LEU A 46 3.51 17.93 10.53
N ALA A 47 4.29 17.58 11.56
CA ALA A 47 4.02 16.41 12.39
C ALA A 47 2.66 16.51 13.10
N MET A 48 2.31 17.69 13.64
CA MET A 48 1.00 17.92 14.26
C MET A 48 -0.14 17.87 13.25
N LEU A 49 0.08 18.39 12.04
CA LEU A 49 -0.89 18.29 10.95
C LEU A 49 -1.13 16.82 10.56
N ASP A 50 -0.06 16.05 10.37
CA ASP A 50 -0.16 14.64 10.01
C ASP A 50 -0.87 13.84 11.13
N LEU A 51 -0.52 14.07 12.40
CA LEU A 51 -1.22 13.46 13.54
C LEU A 51 -2.71 13.79 13.56
N ALA A 52 -3.06 15.07 13.35
CA ALA A 52 -4.47 15.50 13.31
C ALA A 52 -5.24 14.84 12.16
N LEU A 53 -4.60 14.66 11.00
CA LEU A 53 -5.18 13.96 9.86
C LEU A 53 -5.39 12.48 10.13
N GLU A 54 -4.41 11.80 10.74
CA GLU A 54 -4.57 10.37 11.06
C GLU A 54 -5.65 10.14 12.12
N ASN A 55 -5.76 11.00 13.13
CA ASN A 55 -6.84 10.96 14.10
C ASN A 55 -8.21 11.17 13.43
N PHE A 56 -8.29 12.09 12.47
CA PHE A 56 -9.53 12.32 11.69
C PHE A 56 -9.93 11.07 10.90
N TRP A 57 -8.99 10.44 10.20
CA TRP A 57 -9.28 9.22 9.45
C TRP A 57 -9.67 8.05 10.36
N SER A 58 -8.98 7.87 11.49
CA SER A 58 -9.34 6.85 12.48
C SER A 58 -10.76 7.06 13.03
N ALA A 59 -11.13 8.31 13.34
CA ALA A 59 -12.49 8.65 13.76
C ALA A 59 -13.52 8.40 12.66
N MET A 60 -13.18 8.66 11.39
CA MET A 60 -14.04 8.39 10.24
C MET A 60 -14.27 6.89 10.03
N GLU A 61 -13.23 6.06 10.19
CA GLU A 61 -13.33 4.60 10.06
C GLU A 61 -14.13 3.96 11.20
N SER A 62 -14.07 4.55 12.40
CA SER A 62 -14.87 4.13 13.55
C SER A 62 -16.34 4.54 13.43
N SER A 63 -16.61 5.81 13.13
CA SER A 63 -17.98 6.36 13.09
C SER A 63 -18.75 6.02 11.81
N LYS A 64 -18.05 5.75 10.70
CA LYS A 64 -18.60 5.41 9.37
C LYS A 64 -19.80 6.29 8.97
N PRO A 65 -19.65 7.63 8.94
CA PRO A 65 -20.75 8.53 8.61
C PRO A 65 -21.25 8.26 7.18
N ALA A 66 -22.54 8.51 6.93
CA ALA A 66 -23.14 8.26 5.61
C ALA A 66 -22.43 9.00 4.46
N ALA A 67 -21.91 10.21 4.74
CA ALA A 67 -21.11 10.97 3.78
C ALA A 67 -19.82 10.25 3.37
N TRP A 68 -19.22 9.45 4.26
CA TRP A 68 -18.05 8.65 3.96
C TRP A 68 -18.43 7.38 3.20
N THR A 69 -19.39 6.61 3.70
CA THR A 69 -19.79 5.32 3.08
C THR A 69 -20.41 5.48 1.70
N GLY A 70 -21.07 6.62 1.44
CA GLY A 70 -21.59 6.98 0.11
C GLY A 70 -20.54 7.57 -0.85
N SER A 71 -19.30 7.76 -0.43
CA SER A 71 -18.27 8.41 -1.25
C SER A 71 -17.63 7.45 -2.26
N THR A 72 -17.14 7.99 -3.37
CA THR A 72 -16.38 7.23 -4.37
C THR A 72 -15.05 6.72 -3.81
N ALA A 73 -14.45 7.43 -2.84
CA ALA A 73 -13.24 7.01 -2.16
C ALA A 73 -13.47 5.73 -1.34
N TYR A 74 -14.58 5.68 -0.58
CA TYR A 74 -14.97 4.47 0.13
C TYR A 74 -15.24 3.31 -0.83
N ALA A 75 -15.97 3.55 -1.91
CA ALA A 75 -16.22 2.53 -2.94
C ALA A 75 -14.92 1.96 -3.54
N LYS A 76 -13.90 2.80 -3.79
CA LYS A 76 -12.58 2.35 -4.24
C LYS A 76 -11.89 1.46 -3.21
N ARG A 77 -11.95 1.81 -1.92
CA ARG A 77 -11.36 1.01 -0.83
C ARG A 77 -12.07 -0.34 -0.64
N GLN A 78 -13.39 -0.41 -0.88
CA GLN A 78 -14.14 -1.67 -0.82
C GLN A 78 -13.83 -2.63 -1.99
N GLN A 79 -13.12 -2.17 -3.03
CA GLN A 79 -12.74 -3.02 -4.14
C GLN A 79 -11.50 -3.86 -3.88
N VAL A 80 -10.75 -3.63 -2.81
CA VAL A 80 -9.51 -4.34 -2.43
C VAL A 80 -9.73 -5.15 -1.14
N PHE A 81 -8.89 -6.16 -0.89
CA PHE A 81 -8.95 -6.99 0.31
C PHE A 81 -8.50 -6.25 1.57
N ILE A 82 -7.57 -5.30 1.43
CA ILE A 82 -7.13 -4.41 2.51
C ILE A 82 -7.81 -3.06 2.34
N ARG A 83 -8.72 -2.69 3.25
CA ARG A 83 -9.65 -1.55 3.09
C ARG A 83 -9.18 -0.27 3.77
N SER A 84 -8.24 -0.35 4.68
CA SER A 84 -7.77 0.77 5.49
C SER A 84 -6.26 0.76 5.68
N ALA A 85 -5.71 1.93 6.02
CA ALA A 85 -4.33 2.03 6.47
C ALA A 85 -4.11 1.29 7.80
N GLY A 86 -5.15 1.20 8.64
CA GLY A 86 -5.13 0.41 9.87
C GLY A 86 -4.88 -1.07 9.59
N GLU A 87 -5.71 -1.69 8.74
CA GLU A 87 -5.55 -3.09 8.31
C GLU A 87 -4.20 -3.34 7.66
N LEU A 88 -3.72 -2.41 6.82
CA LEU A 88 -2.38 -2.54 6.23
C LEU A 88 -1.27 -2.55 7.30
N SER A 89 -1.40 -1.69 8.31
CA SER A 89 -0.41 -1.58 9.39
C SER A 89 -0.36 -2.80 10.32
N GLU A 90 -1.45 -3.57 10.40
CA GLU A 90 -1.47 -4.83 11.16
C GLU A 90 -0.56 -5.89 10.52
N HIS A 91 -0.48 -5.90 9.19
CA HIS A 91 0.37 -6.84 8.45
C HIS A 91 1.78 -6.30 8.21
N VAL A 92 1.94 -4.97 8.08
CA VAL A 92 3.23 -4.32 7.89
C VAL A 92 3.39 -3.15 8.88
N PRO A 93 3.84 -3.42 10.12
CA PRO A 93 3.90 -2.42 11.19
C PRO A 93 4.80 -1.22 10.89
N THR A 94 5.80 -1.39 10.02
CA THR A 94 6.79 -0.34 9.68
C THR A 94 6.18 0.88 9.00
N LEU A 95 5.00 0.73 8.37
CA LEU A 95 4.31 1.83 7.71
C LEU A 95 3.53 2.74 8.67
N GLY A 96 3.11 2.19 9.80
CA GLY A 96 2.13 2.82 10.68
C GLY A 96 0.78 3.08 9.99
N ARG A 97 -0.08 3.85 10.67
CA ARG A 97 -1.43 4.18 10.17
C ARG A 97 -1.40 5.44 9.32
N LYS A 98 -0.80 5.36 8.13
CA LYS A 98 -0.66 6.51 7.22
C LYS A 98 -1.67 6.47 6.08
N ASN A 99 -2.78 7.20 6.22
CA ASN A 99 -3.88 7.15 5.24
C ASN A 99 -3.51 7.72 3.86
N ARG A 100 -2.70 8.77 3.82
CA ARG A 100 -2.26 9.37 2.54
C ARG A 100 -1.39 8.39 1.73
N LEU A 101 -0.52 7.67 2.42
CA LEU A 101 0.31 6.64 1.79
C LEU A 101 -0.57 5.48 1.32
N PHE A 102 -1.53 5.05 2.13
CA PHE A 102 -2.48 4.01 1.74
C PHE A 102 -3.25 4.35 0.45
N GLU A 103 -3.67 5.61 0.28
CA GLU A 103 -4.34 6.03 -0.97
C GLU A 103 -3.45 5.91 -2.20
N GLN A 104 -2.15 6.20 -2.07
CA GLN A 104 -1.18 5.97 -3.14
C GLN A 104 -0.96 4.48 -3.40
N LEU A 105 -0.99 3.66 -2.34
CA LEU A 105 -0.80 2.21 -2.42
C LEU A 105 -2.00 1.47 -3.02
N LEU A 106 -3.22 2.03 -3.02
CA LEU A 106 -4.43 1.36 -3.54
C LEU A 106 -4.26 0.77 -4.94
N THR A 107 -3.59 1.49 -5.84
CA THR A 107 -3.33 1.02 -7.22
C THR A 107 -2.41 -0.19 -7.22
N TYR A 108 -1.38 -0.19 -6.36
CA TYR A 108 -0.43 -1.29 -6.22
C TYR A 108 -1.02 -2.49 -5.49
N ILE A 109 -1.91 -2.27 -4.51
CA ILE A 109 -2.70 -3.32 -3.86
C ILE A 109 -3.54 -4.05 -4.90
N ARG A 110 -4.29 -3.30 -5.74
CA ARG A 110 -5.07 -3.90 -6.82
C ARG A 110 -4.20 -4.69 -7.81
N ARG A 111 -3.03 -4.16 -8.17
CA ARG A 111 -2.07 -4.84 -9.05
C ARG A 111 -1.55 -6.12 -8.40
N ALA A 112 -1.21 -6.10 -7.11
CA ALA A 112 -0.76 -7.27 -6.38
C ALA A 112 -1.85 -8.36 -6.30
N GLU A 113 -3.10 -7.97 -6.03
CA GLU A 113 -4.23 -8.90 -6.08
C GLU A 113 -4.38 -9.57 -7.45
N GLN A 114 -4.25 -8.80 -8.54
CA GLN A 114 -4.40 -9.30 -9.91
C GLN A 114 -3.23 -10.19 -10.36
N ASN A 115 -2.00 -9.83 -9.99
CA ASN A 115 -0.80 -10.49 -10.48
C ASN A 115 -0.40 -11.72 -9.65
N TYR A 116 -0.66 -11.70 -8.34
CA TYR A 116 -0.19 -12.75 -7.43
C TYR A 116 -1.33 -13.59 -6.85
N ILE A 117 -2.43 -12.97 -6.41
CA ILE A 117 -3.52 -13.70 -5.73
C ILE A 117 -4.49 -14.35 -6.72
N ARG A 118 -4.91 -13.62 -7.77
CA ARG A 118 -5.86 -14.11 -8.78
C ARG A 118 -5.39 -15.40 -9.48
N PRO A 119 -4.10 -15.56 -9.86
CA PRO A 119 -3.63 -16.82 -10.45
C PRO A 119 -3.64 -18.00 -9.48
N ILE A 120 -3.49 -17.75 -8.18
CA ILE A 120 -3.50 -18.81 -7.14
C ILE A 120 -4.94 -19.30 -6.91
N LEU A 121 -5.89 -18.40 -6.68
CA LEU A 121 -7.27 -18.77 -6.35
C LEU A 121 -8.08 -19.30 -7.55
N THR A 122 -7.64 -19.03 -8.78
CA THR A 122 -8.43 -19.07 -10.03
C THR A 122 -9.39 -17.88 -10.16
N ASP A 123 -9.76 -17.54 -11.40
CA ASP A 123 -10.58 -16.35 -11.67
C ASP A 123 -11.98 -16.44 -11.07
N ALA A 124 -12.62 -17.61 -11.18
CA ALA A 124 -13.97 -17.83 -10.69
C ALA A 124 -14.06 -17.67 -9.17
N GLU A 125 -13.13 -18.29 -8.43
CA GLU A 125 -13.10 -18.20 -6.96
C GLU A 125 -12.74 -16.79 -6.49
N TYR A 126 -11.77 -16.15 -7.16
CA TYR A 126 -11.42 -14.76 -6.88
C TYR A 126 -12.64 -13.83 -7.02
N VAL A 127 -13.39 -13.93 -8.13
CA VAL A 127 -14.58 -13.10 -8.35
C VAL A 127 -15.66 -13.39 -7.30
N ALA A 128 -15.92 -14.66 -6.99
CA ALA A 128 -16.89 -15.06 -5.96
C ALA A 128 -16.53 -14.46 -4.59
N LEU A 129 -15.27 -14.55 -4.19
CA LEU A 129 -14.75 -13.99 -2.94
C LEU A 129 -14.88 -12.47 -2.91
N LYS A 130 -14.58 -11.77 -4.02
CA LYS A 130 -14.73 -10.30 -4.10
C LYS A 130 -16.19 -9.85 -4.04
N VAL A 131 -17.12 -10.60 -4.62
CA VAL A 131 -18.55 -10.29 -4.55
C VAL A 131 -19.03 -10.41 -3.11
N LYS A 132 -18.72 -11.53 -2.43
CA LYS A 132 -19.01 -11.71 -0.99
C LYS A 132 -18.35 -10.63 -0.14
N TRP A 133 -17.09 -10.29 -0.45
CA TRP A 133 -16.35 -9.23 0.26
C TRP A 133 -17.10 -7.91 0.24
N ARG A 134 -17.64 -7.50 -0.91
CA ARG A 134 -18.34 -6.21 -1.05
C ARG A 134 -19.69 -6.17 -0.34
N ASP A 135 -20.29 -7.31 -0.07
CA ASP A 135 -21.59 -7.39 0.57
C ASP A 135 -21.45 -7.38 2.11
N PRO A 136 -21.90 -6.32 2.80
CA PRO A 136 -21.85 -6.26 4.26
C PRO A 136 -22.78 -7.28 4.94
N ALA A 137 -23.75 -7.86 4.23
CA ALA A 137 -24.68 -8.86 4.74
C ALA A 137 -24.22 -10.31 4.48
N ALA A 138 -23.10 -10.51 3.77
CA ALA A 138 -22.60 -11.84 3.47
C ALA A 138 -22.12 -12.56 4.75
N THR A 139 -22.59 -13.79 4.93
CA THR A 139 -22.10 -14.70 5.97
C THR A 139 -20.85 -15.41 5.48
N TRP A 140 -19.81 -15.42 6.31
CA TRP A 140 -18.52 -16.04 6.02
C TRP A 140 -18.43 -17.40 6.71
N SER A 141 -17.98 -18.42 5.97
CA SER A 141 -17.59 -19.68 6.61
C SER A 141 -16.26 -19.50 7.36
N VAL A 142 -15.95 -20.43 8.27
CA VAL A 142 -14.68 -20.39 9.03
C VAL A 142 -13.48 -20.52 8.08
N GLU A 143 -13.62 -21.37 7.07
CA GLU A 143 -12.61 -21.63 6.05
C GLU A 143 -12.38 -20.41 5.15
N GLU A 144 -13.45 -19.69 4.79
CA GLU A 144 -13.34 -18.44 4.02
C GLU A 144 -12.67 -17.32 4.84
N GLN A 145 -12.91 -17.27 6.16
CA GLN A 145 -12.21 -16.32 7.04
C GLN A 145 -10.73 -16.64 7.13
N MET A 146 -10.37 -17.90 7.36
CA MET A 146 -8.98 -18.34 7.37
C MET A 146 -8.29 -18.05 6.03
N LEU A 147 -8.98 -18.27 4.90
CA LEU A 147 -8.45 -17.91 3.58
C LEU A 147 -8.11 -16.42 3.48
N LEU A 148 -9.00 -15.54 3.98
CA LEU A 148 -8.73 -14.11 4.00
C LEU A 148 -7.54 -13.74 4.89
N ASP A 149 -7.36 -14.42 6.01
CA ASP A 149 -6.24 -14.19 6.93
C ASP A 149 -4.88 -14.56 6.30
N PHE A 150 -4.85 -15.46 5.32
CA PHE A 150 -3.67 -15.72 4.49
C PHE A 150 -3.52 -14.73 3.32
N ILE A 151 -4.62 -14.33 2.67
CA ILE A 151 -4.57 -13.42 1.52
C ILE A 151 -4.07 -12.03 1.92
N ARG A 152 -4.58 -11.46 3.02
CA ARG A 152 -4.27 -10.07 3.41
C ARG A 152 -2.76 -9.82 3.66
N PRO A 153 -2.03 -10.63 4.45
CA PRO A 153 -0.60 -10.43 4.63
C PRO A 153 0.19 -10.62 3.33
N ALA A 154 -0.19 -11.57 2.48
CA ALA A 154 0.44 -11.75 1.16
C ALA A 154 0.27 -10.52 0.26
N VAL A 155 -0.96 -9.98 0.19
CA VAL A 155 -1.26 -8.75 -0.57
C VAL A 155 -0.51 -7.56 -0.01
N ALA A 156 -0.43 -7.40 1.32
CA ALA A 156 0.24 -6.28 1.96
C ALA A 156 1.72 -6.18 1.55
N HIS A 157 2.46 -7.29 1.64
CA HIS A 157 3.88 -7.35 1.30
C HIS A 157 4.13 -7.20 -0.20
N MET A 158 3.32 -7.87 -1.04
CA MET A 158 3.46 -7.78 -2.49
C MET A 158 3.09 -6.41 -3.05
N ALA A 159 2.07 -5.75 -2.48
CA ALA A 159 1.71 -4.39 -2.87
C ALA A 159 2.84 -3.41 -2.59
N LEU A 160 3.52 -3.55 -1.45
CA LEU A 160 4.68 -2.72 -1.13
C LEU A 160 5.87 -3.03 -2.01
N PHE A 161 6.15 -4.31 -2.27
CA PHE A 161 7.21 -4.70 -3.20
C PHE A 161 7.04 -4.05 -4.58
N GLU A 162 5.81 -4.03 -5.11
CA GLU A 162 5.47 -3.38 -6.38
C GLU A 162 5.54 -1.85 -6.29
N ALA A 163 5.11 -1.25 -5.17
CA ALA A 163 5.12 0.20 -4.98
C ALA A 163 6.51 0.78 -4.71
N TYR A 164 7.38 0.02 -4.03
CA TYR A 164 8.65 0.49 -3.46
C TYR A 164 9.55 1.25 -4.44
N PRO A 165 9.72 0.83 -5.71
CA PRO A 165 10.53 1.56 -6.69
C PRO A 165 9.96 2.93 -7.07
N TYR A 166 8.64 3.12 -6.93
CA TYR A 166 7.94 4.30 -7.42
C TYR A 166 7.62 5.32 -6.33
N LEU A 167 7.57 4.89 -5.06
CA LEU A 167 7.27 5.78 -3.92
C LEU A 167 8.17 7.03 -3.85
N PRO A 168 9.50 6.96 -4.06
CA PRO A 168 10.35 8.15 -3.96
C PRO A 168 10.43 8.94 -5.27
N LEU A 169 9.81 8.45 -6.35
CA LEU A 169 9.88 9.08 -7.66
C LEU A 169 8.84 10.18 -7.79
N THR A 170 9.30 11.34 -8.24
CA THR A 170 8.46 12.46 -8.63
C THR A 170 8.63 12.65 -10.14
N LEU A 171 7.51 12.73 -10.86
CA LEU A 171 7.49 12.99 -12.29
C LEU A 171 7.10 14.46 -12.50
N ASP A 172 8.00 15.22 -13.12
CA ASP A 172 7.73 16.59 -13.57
C ASP A 172 8.00 16.71 -15.07
N SER A 173 7.56 17.80 -15.68
CA SER A 173 7.84 18.22 -17.05
C SER A 173 9.33 18.19 -17.42
N THR A 174 10.22 18.27 -16.42
CA THR A 174 11.68 18.26 -16.55
C THR A 174 12.31 16.87 -16.47
N GLY A 175 11.57 15.83 -16.06
CA GLY A 175 12.04 14.45 -15.98
C GLY A 175 11.59 13.70 -14.72
N ILE A 176 12.25 12.58 -14.45
CA ILE A 176 12.04 11.76 -13.24
C ILE A 176 13.09 12.15 -12.21
N THR A 177 12.66 12.59 -11.03
CA THR A 177 13.54 12.99 -9.92
C THR A 177 13.25 12.20 -8.64
N GLU A 178 14.29 11.85 -7.89
CA GLU A 178 14.16 11.27 -6.55
C GLU A 178 14.25 12.39 -5.50
N SER A 179 13.27 12.51 -4.61
CA SER A 179 13.34 13.48 -3.51
C SER A 179 14.11 12.90 -2.33
N ARG A 180 15.24 13.50 -1.97
CA ARG A 180 16.02 13.16 -0.77
C ARG A 180 16.03 14.35 0.18
N SER A 181 15.67 14.14 1.44
CA SER A 181 15.89 15.15 2.48
C SER A 181 17.28 14.94 3.08
N LYS A 182 18.13 15.96 3.00
CA LYS A 182 19.42 16.01 3.70
C LYS A 182 19.56 17.37 4.39
N ASP A 183 19.79 17.34 5.70
CA ASP A 183 20.08 18.53 6.51
C ASP A 183 19.06 19.69 6.38
N GLY A 184 17.77 19.36 6.40
CA GLY A 184 16.69 20.35 6.31
C GLY A 184 16.56 20.99 4.92
N THR A 185 17.23 20.44 3.91
CA THR A 185 17.11 20.79 2.49
C THR A 185 16.59 19.59 1.72
N LEU A 186 15.53 19.81 0.94
CA LEU A 186 15.06 18.84 -0.04
C LEU A 186 15.96 18.92 -1.26
N GLU A 187 16.81 17.92 -1.45
CA GLU A 187 17.62 17.74 -2.65
C GLU A 187 16.89 16.81 -3.61
N GLN A 188 16.69 17.24 -4.85
CA GLN A 188 16.28 16.34 -5.92
C GLN A 188 17.54 15.77 -6.55
N VAL A 189 17.70 14.45 -6.45
CA VAL A 189 18.90 13.75 -6.94
C VAL A 189 18.47 12.74 -8.00
N ALA A 190 19.38 12.43 -8.93
CA ALA A 190 19.20 11.30 -9.82
C ALA A 190 19.08 10.00 -8.99
N PRO A 191 18.23 9.04 -9.39
CA PRO A 191 18.00 7.82 -8.62
C PRO A 191 19.29 7.05 -8.33
N SER A 192 19.53 6.65 -7.07
CA SER A 192 20.72 5.87 -6.68
C SER A 192 20.37 4.43 -6.28
N ASP A 193 21.07 3.43 -6.85
CA ASP A 193 20.58 2.03 -6.92
C ASP A 193 20.73 1.16 -5.65
N ASN A 194 21.63 1.46 -4.72
CA ASN A 194 22.17 0.37 -3.87
C ASN A 194 21.48 0.05 -2.53
N LYS A 195 20.78 0.99 -1.87
CA LYS A 195 20.13 0.69 -0.55
C LYS A 195 18.69 0.17 -0.69
N THR A 196 18.05 0.47 -1.80
CA THR A 196 16.68 0.09 -2.14
C THR A 196 16.55 -1.41 -2.41
N GLY A 197 17.61 -2.06 -2.90
CA GLY A 197 17.59 -3.47 -3.27
C GLY A 197 17.38 -4.45 -2.11
N THR A 198 18.00 -4.21 -0.95
CA THR A 198 17.91 -5.14 0.19
C THR A 198 16.51 -5.16 0.81
N GLN A 199 15.91 -4.00 1.05
CA GLN A 199 14.55 -3.92 1.60
C GLN A 199 13.51 -4.46 0.62
N LYS A 200 13.67 -4.16 -0.68
CA LYS A 200 12.82 -4.73 -1.72
C LYS A 200 12.90 -6.25 -1.76
N ARG A 201 14.10 -6.82 -1.62
CA ARG A 201 14.30 -8.28 -1.58
C ARG A 201 13.62 -8.90 -0.35
N GLN A 202 13.72 -8.25 0.81
CA GLN A 202 13.04 -8.72 2.03
C GLN A 202 11.52 -8.76 1.85
N LEU A 203 10.92 -7.66 1.36
CA LEU A 203 9.48 -7.59 1.08
C LEU A 203 9.01 -8.69 0.11
N TYR A 204 9.84 -9.00 -0.90
CA TYR A 204 9.57 -10.07 -1.83
C TYR A 204 9.62 -11.45 -1.15
N GLN A 205 10.65 -11.71 -0.34
CA GLN A 205 10.80 -12.98 0.38
C GLN A 205 9.64 -13.21 1.35
N ASP A 206 9.28 -12.20 2.15
CA ASP A 206 8.17 -12.28 3.09
C ASP A 206 6.85 -12.50 2.35
N GLY A 207 6.61 -11.76 1.26
CA GLY A 207 5.45 -11.95 0.41
C GLY A 207 5.38 -13.36 -0.18
N GLN A 208 6.49 -13.92 -0.65
CA GLN A 208 6.53 -15.27 -1.22
C GLN A 208 6.23 -16.35 -0.18
N GLN A 209 6.68 -16.16 1.07
CA GLN A 209 6.33 -17.06 2.15
C GLN A 209 4.81 -17.09 2.38
N PHE A 210 4.16 -15.93 2.49
CA PHE A 210 2.71 -15.89 2.67
C PHE A 210 1.93 -16.42 1.47
N LEU A 211 2.45 -16.27 0.25
CA LEU A 211 1.86 -16.90 -0.93
C LEU A 211 1.98 -18.42 -0.89
N ALA A 212 3.11 -18.95 -0.41
CA ALA A 212 3.31 -20.38 -0.22
C ALA A 212 2.33 -20.93 0.83
N ASP A 213 2.22 -20.27 1.98
CA ASP A 213 1.28 -20.65 3.05
C ASP A 213 -0.18 -20.64 2.55
N LEU A 214 -0.55 -19.64 1.74
CA LEU A 214 -1.86 -19.56 1.08
C LEU A 214 -2.09 -20.76 0.14
N THR A 215 -1.08 -21.13 -0.67
CA THR A 215 -1.21 -22.28 -1.56
C THR A 215 -1.30 -23.59 -0.82
N GLU A 216 -0.56 -23.77 0.27
CA GLU A 216 -0.60 -24.95 1.12
C GLU A 216 -1.97 -25.09 1.78
N TYR A 217 -2.52 -23.99 2.31
CA TYR A 217 -3.85 -23.97 2.88
C TYR A 217 -4.93 -24.37 1.87
N LEU A 218 -4.87 -23.81 0.65
CA LEU A 218 -5.81 -24.17 -0.42
C LEU A 218 -5.70 -25.63 -0.82
N GLN A 219 -4.49 -26.19 -0.90
CA GLN A 219 -4.30 -27.61 -1.21
C GLN A 219 -4.85 -28.53 -0.11
N ALA A 220 -4.70 -28.15 1.16
CA ALA A 220 -5.17 -28.94 2.29
C ALA A 220 -6.70 -28.91 2.45
N THR A 221 -7.35 -27.81 2.08
CA THR A 221 -8.78 -27.57 2.34
C THR A 221 -9.69 -27.69 1.11
N ALA A 222 -9.14 -27.60 -0.10
CA ALA A 222 -9.93 -27.65 -1.33
C ALA A 222 -10.61 -29.01 -1.50
N THR A 223 -11.93 -28.97 -1.60
CA THR A 223 -12.80 -30.14 -1.82
C THR A 223 -13.84 -29.80 -2.87
N THR A 224 -14.65 -30.77 -3.28
CA THR A 224 -15.74 -30.53 -4.24
C THR A 224 -16.82 -29.60 -3.71
N SER A 225 -16.94 -29.45 -2.38
CA SER A 225 -17.87 -28.52 -1.72
C SER A 225 -17.21 -27.20 -1.31
N LEU A 226 -15.92 -27.21 -0.95
CA LEU A 226 -15.16 -26.01 -0.54
C LEU A 226 -14.12 -25.64 -1.60
N PHE A 227 -14.25 -24.46 -2.19
CA PHE A 227 -13.41 -23.97 -3.31
C PHE A 227 -13.45 -24.88 -4.57
N PRO A 228 -14.64 -25.14 -5.15
CA PRO A 228 -14.82 -26.10 -6.23
C PRO A 228 -14.03 -25.73 -7.50
N ALA A 229 -13.91 -24.43 -7.80
CA ALA A 229 -13.18 -23.95 -8.98
C ALA A 229 -11.67 -24.23 -8.87
N TYR A 230 -11.10 -24.05 -7.67
CA TYR A 230 -9.70 -24.37 -7.41
C TYR A 230 -9.46 -25.88 -7.49
N TYR A 231 -10.33 -26.69 -6.87
CA TYR A 231 -10.22 -28.15 -6.90
C TYR A 231 -10.25 -28.70 -8.33
N GLN A 232 -11.17 -28.22 -9.17
CA GLN A 232 -11.24 -28.60 -10.58
C GLN A 232 -9.99 -28.20 -11.37
N ALA A 233 -9.47 -26.99 -11.15
CA ALA A 233 -8.24 -26.54 -11.79
C ALA A 233 -7.03 -27.40 -11.37
N GLN A 234 -6.99 -27.85 -10.13
CA GLN A 234 -5.92 -28.73 -9.64
C GLN A 234 -6.01 -30.13 -10.25
N LEU A 235 -7.22 -30.71 -10.36
CA LEU A 235 -7.42 -31.98 -11.06
C LEU A 235 -6.99 -31.90 -12.53
N ALA A 236 -7.30 -30.80 -13.21
CA ALA A 236 -6.88 -30.57 -14.60
C ALA A 236 -5.34 -30.57 -14.73
N LYS A 237 -4.63 -29.95 -13.78
CA LYS A 237 -3.15 -29.93 -13.76
C LYS A 237 -2.55 -31.32 -13.56
N VAL A 238 -3.11 -32.12 -12.63
CA VAL A 238 -2.67 -33.50 -12.38
C VAL A 238 -2.92 -34.38 -13.61
N GLY A 239 -4.04 -34.21 -14.30
CA GLY A 239 -4.35 -34.95 -15.54
C GLY A 239 -3.45 -34.59 -16.73
N THR A 240 -2.81 -33.42 -16.72
CA THR A 240 -1.83 -32.99 -17.74
C THR A 240 -0.37 -33.31 -17.40
N GLN A 241 -0.06 -33.89 -16.23
CA GLN A 241 1.25 -34.52 -16.06
C GLN A 241 1.28 -35.72 -17.00
N GLN A 242 1.88 -35.50 -18.17
CA GLN A 242 2.14 -36.48 -19.21
C GLN A 242 2.51 -37.79 -18.54
N THR A 243 1.74 -38.83 -18.86
CA THR A 243 2.31 -40.14 -19.10
C THR A 243 3.61 -39.91 -19.85
N ASP A 244 4.75 -40.10 -19.19
CA ASP A 244 6.05 -40.16 -19.86
C ASP A 244 5.92 -41.28 -20.89
N ASP A 245 5.62 -40.87 -22.12
CA ASP A 245 5.39 -41.74 -23.24
C ASP A 245 6.77 -42.15 -23.76
N PHE A 246 7.37 -43.14 -23.09
CA PHE A 246 8.65 -43.73 -23.48
C PHE A 246 8.54 -44.56 -24.79
N THR A 247 7.41 -44.54 -25.51
CA THR A 247 7.24 -45.36 -26.72
C THR A 247 8.12 -44.93 -27.89
N ASN A 248 8.79 -43.77 -27.83
CA ASN A 248 9.73 -43.30 -28.86
C ASN A 248 11.16 -43.06 -28.36
N GLU A 249 11.51 -43.42 -27.13
CA GLU A 249 12.92 -43.39 -26.71
C GLU A 249 13.62 -44.68 -27.12
N SER A 250 14.63 -44.56 -27.97
CA SER A 250 15.51 -45.67 -28.35
C SER A 250 16.25 -46.15 -27.11
N LEU A 251 15.80 -47.26 -26.52
CA LEU A 251 16.53 -48.02 -25.52
C LEU A 251 17.90 -48.40 -26.10
N VAL A 252 18.94 -47.66 -25.72
CA VAL A 252 20.32 -48.09 -25.89
C VAL A 252 20.55 -49.20 -24.86
N ILE A 253 20.41 -50.44 -25.32
CA ILE A 253 20.82 -51.62 -24.57
C ILE A 253 22.36 -51.62 -24.56
N LEU A 254 22.94 -51.46 -23.37
CA LEU A 254 24.37 -51.67 -23.10
C LEU A 254 24.68 -53.16 -22.94
#